data_AF-A0A0R1H7I2-F1
#
_entry.id   AF-A0A0R1H7I2-F1
#
_cell.length_a   1.000
_cell.length_b   1.000
_cell.length_c   1.000
_cell.angle_alpha   90.00
_cell.angle_beta   90.00
_cell.angle_gamma   90.00
#
_symmetry.space_group_name_H-M   'P 1'
#
loop_
_entity.id
_entity.type
_entity.pdbx_description
1 polymer ?
#
loop_
_entity_poly.entity_id
_entity_poly.type
_entity_poly.pdbx_seq_one_letter_code
_entity_poly.pdbx_strand_id
1 'polypeptide(L)'
;MNQIKTISEANQFLKSFLERFNKRFASNIKNNMSVFDKQLTLREIDKVLIIANERSVDHGHCIKFENKRYLPISGTEFIFLQPHTKVLVIKSFSGKLYLTTDDDHVYQLFRVPKYEFRSTLFDEQVVPETRRGSSVPAITHPWRRMNYRDYLVTLGVSERAARDAANKRYPKSKKITAQLLAR
;
A
#
# COMPACT_ATOMS: atom_id res chain seq x y z
N MET A 1 -24.09 25.10 6.40
CA MET A 1 -24.01 23.82 5.69
C MET A 1 -22.55 23.37 5.68
N ASN A 2 -22.28 22.09 5.93
CA ASN A 2 -20.92 21.56 5.89
C ASN A 2 -20.41 21.72 4.45
N GLN A 3 -19.32 22.50 4.26
CA GLN A 3 -18.79 22.89 2.95
C GLN A 3 -18.06 21.72 2.26
N ILE A 4 -18.80 20.65 1.97
CA ILE A 4 -18.29 19.44 1.33
C ILE A 4 -18.24 19.68 -0.17
N LYS A 5 -17.06 19.53 -0.78
CA LYS A 5 -16.84 19.83 -2.20
C LYS A 5 -16.58 18.59 -3.04
N THR A 6 -16.24 17.46 -2.42
CA THR A 6 -15.93 16.21 -3.13
C THR A 6 -16.75 15.03 -2.62
N ILE A 7 -16.95 14.03 -3.49
CA ILE A 7 -17.63 12.76 -3.15
C ILE A 7 -16.88 12.03 -2.03
N SER A 8 -15.55 12.09 -2.02
CA SER A 8 -14.73 11.47 -0.99
C SER A 8 -14.97 12.09 0.39
N GLU A 9 -14.96 13.42 0.47
CA GLU A 9 -15.28 14.16 1.70
C GLU A 9 -16.71 13.86 2.17
N ALA A 10 -17.67 13.76 1.24
CA ALA A 10 -19.04 13.39 1.56
C ALA A 10 -19.11 11.99 2.18
N ASN A 11 -18.45 11.00 1.59
CA ASN A 11 -18.38 9.64 2.11
C ASN A 11 -17.74 9.57 3.50
N GLN A 12 -16.70 10.38 3.75
CA GLN A 12 -16.06 10.45 5.06
C GLN A 12 -16.96 11.13 6.10
N PHE A 13 -17.65 12.20 5.72
CA PHE A 13 -18.62 12.88 6.57
C PHE A 13 -19.76 11.93 6.97
N LEU A 14 -20.32 11.19 6.00
CA LEU A 14 -21.45 10.28 6.22
C LEU A 14 -21.17 9.25 7.31
N LYS A 15 -19.95 8.70 7.39
CA LYS A 15 -19.58 7.74 8.44
C LYS A 15 -19.85 8.29 9.84
N SER A 16 -19.36 9.50 10.13
CA SER A 16 -19.56 10.15 11.44
C SER A 16 -20.98 10.67 11.64
N PHE A 17 -21.60 11.15 10.57
CA PHE A 17 -22.94 11.73 10.61
C PHE A 17 -23.99 10.66 10.91
N LEU A 18 -23.95 9.53 10.20
CA LEU A 18 -24.91 8.43 10.37
C LEU A 18 -24.89 7.92 11.80
N GLU A 19 -23.71 7.79 12.43
CA GLU A 19 -23.61 7.36 13.83
C GLU A 19 -24.30 8.35 14.78
N ARG A 20 -24.01 9.66 14.65
CA ARG A 20 -24.63 10.71 15.49
C ARG A 20 -26.13 10.81 15.25
N PHE A 21 -26.55 10.72 13.99
CA PHE A 21 -27.94 10.80 13.58
C PHE A 21 -28.73 9.61 14.12
N ASN A 22 -28.22 8.38 13.93
CA ASN A 22 -28.84 7.17 14.44
C ASN A 22 -28.89 7.17 15.97
N LYS A 23 -27.85 7.65 16.67
CA LYS A 23 -27.92 7.81 18.14
C LYS A 23 -29.04 8.72 18.61
N ARG A 24 -29.39 9.74 17.83
CA ARG A 24 -30.44 10.71 18.19
C ARG A 24 -31.83 10.27 17.77
N PHE A 25 -31.96 9.60 16.62
CA PHE A 25 -33.24 9.37 15.97
C PHE A 25 -33.57 7.89 15.73
N ALA A 26 -32.60 6.97 15.78
CA ALA A 26 -32.90 5.56 15.60
C ALA A 26 -33.63 5.01 16.83
N SER A 27 -34.74 4.33 16.58
CA SER A 27 -35.42 3.56 17.61
C SER A 27 -34.59 2.33 17.99
N ASN A 28 -34.69 1.89 19.25
CA ASN A 28 -34.02 0.67 19.73
C ASN A 28 -34.67 -0.62 19.20
N ILE A 29 -35.74 -0.50 18.40
CA ILE A 29 -36.42 -1.61 17.74
C ILE A 29 -35.51 -2.09 16.60
N LYS A 30 -35.06 -3.35 16.68
CA LYS A 30 -34.33 -4.02 15.60
C LYS A 30 -35.30 -4.38 14.47
N ASN A 31 -35.68 -3.38 13.68
CA ASN A 31 -36.67 -3.52 12.60
C ASN A 31 -36.20 -4.42 11.43
N ASN A 32 -34.95 -4.85 11.44
CA ASN A 32 -34.38 -5.80 10.48
C ASN A 32 -34.55 -7.27 10.91
N MET A 33 -35.15 -7.54 12.08
CA MET A 33 -35.49 -8.89 12.49
C MET A 33 -36.97 -9.13 12.17
N SER A 34 -37.25 -9.45 10.90
CA SER A 34 -38.56 -9.97 10.53
C SER A 34 -38.84 -11.23 11.35
N VAL A 35 -40.02 -11.33 11.96
CA VAL A 35 -40.46 -12.57 12.62
C VAL A 35 -40.78 -13.65 11.58
N PHE A 36 -41.06 -13.22 10.34
CA PHE A 36 -41.51 -14.10 9.26
C PHE A 36 -40.34 -14.65 8.43
N ASP A 37 -39.28 -13.86 8.23
CA ASP A 37 -38.15 -14.23 7.37
C ASP A 37 -36.84 -14.25 8.14
N LYS A 38 -36.06 -15.31 7.93
CA LYS A 38 -34.72 -15.43 8.50
C LYS A 38 -33.76 -14.47 7.79
N GLN A 39 -33.00 -13.69 8.57
CA GLN A 39 -31.93 -12.86 8.03
C GLN A 39 -30.89 -13.70 7.28
N LEU A 40 -30.60 -13.32 6.04
CA LEU A 40 -29.57 -13.96 5.23
C LEU A 40 -28.18 -13.79 5.84
N THR A 41 -27.39 -14.84 5.78
CA THR A 41 -25.97 -14.82 6.11
C THR A 41 -25.20 -14.00 5.06
N LEU A 42 -24.03 -13.48 5.43
CA LEU A 42 -23.18 -12.73 4.48
C LEU A 42 -22.87 -13.52 3.20
N ARG A 43 -22.72 -14.85 3.30
CA ARG A 43 -22.48 -15.73 2.16
C ARG A 43 -23.70 -15.85 1.25
N GLU A 44 -24.90 -15.85 1.80
CA GLU A 44 -26.14 -15.88 1.03
C GLU A 44 -26.38 -14.53 0.36
N ILE A 45 -26.15 -13.42 1.07
CA ILE A 45 -26.22 -12.07 0.50
C ILE A 45 -25.25 -11.94 -0.69
N ASP A 46 -24.02 -12.45 -0.53
CA ASP A 46 -23.00 -12.43 -1.59
C ASP A 46 -23.42 -13.18 -2.87
N LYS A 47 -24.23 -14.23 -2.71
CA LYS A 47 -24.79 -15.03 -3.82
C LYS A 47 -26.03 -14.41 -4.44
N VAL A 48 -26.89 -13.78 -3.63
CA VAL A 48 -28.13 -13.16 -4.12
C VAL A 48 -27.83 -11.88 -4.89
N LEU A 49 -26.86 -11.09 -4.42
CA LEU A 49 -26.48 -9.81 -5.02
C LEU A 49 -25.36 -9.94 -6.05
N ILE A 50 -25.39 -11.01 -6.86
CA ILE A 50 -24.42 -11.20 -7.94
C ILE A 50 -24.78 -10.35 -9.16
N ILE A 51 -23.75 -9.89 -9.86
CA ILE A 51 -23.87 -9.26 -11.18
C ILE A 51 -23.27 -10.23 -12.19
N ALA A 52 -24.10 -10.74 -13.10
CA ALA A 52 -23.67 -11.65 -14.16
C ALA A 52 -23.64 -10.93 -15.51
N ASN A 53 -22.56 -11.11 -16.28
CA ASN A 53 -22.41 -10.53 -17.62
C ASN A 53 -21.81 -11.55 -18.57
N GLU A 54 -22.44 -11.73 -19.73
CA GLU A 54 -21.87 -12.54 -20.82
C GLU A 54 -20.62 -11.85 -21.38
N ARG A 55 -19.56 -12.63 -21.57
CA ARG A 55 -18.31 -12.23 -22.21
C ARG A 55 -17.84 -13.33 -23.15
N SER A 56 -16.88 -12.99 -23.99
CA SER A 56 -16.22 -13.94 -24.88
C SER A 56 -14.73 -13.93 -24.59
N VAL A 57 -14.12 -15.10 -24.65
CA VAL A 57 -12.68 -15.31 -24.46
C VAL A 57 -11.92 -14.72 -25.66
N ASP A 58 -10.88 -13.95 -25.39
CA ASP A 58 -10.00 -13.40 -26.41
C ASP A 58 -8.98 -14.44 -26.89
N HIS A 59 -8.22 -14.10 -27.95
CA HIS A 59 -7.20 -14.99 -28.51
C HIS A 59 -6.01 -15.24 -27.55
N GLY A 60 -5.87 -14.43 -26.50
CA GLY A 60 -4.89 -14.63 -25.44
C GLY A 60 -5.45 -15.43 -24.27
N HIS A 61 -6.55 -16.17 -24.49
CA HIS A 61 -7.28 -16.96 -23.49
C HIS A 61 -7.79 -16.14 -22.29
N CYS A 62 -7.78 -14.81 -22.40
CA CYS A 62 -8.17 -13.88 -21.37
C CYS A 62 -9.58 -13.35 -21.63
N ILE A 63 -10.17 -12.76 -20.59
CA ILE A 63 -11.48 -12.11 -20.67
C ILE A 63 -11.36 -10.69 -20.19
N LYS A 64 -11.97 -9.77 -20.93
CA LYS A 64 -12.04 -8.36 -20.56
C LYS A 64 -13.31 -8.07 -19.78
N PHE A 65 -13.16 -7.58 -18.56
CA PHE A 65 -14.26 -7.16 -17.69
C PHE A 65 -13.88 -5.86 -16.95
N GLU A 66 -14.76 -4.86 -16.90
CA GLU A 66 -14.48 -3.55 -16.27
C GLU A 66 -13.11 -2.94 -16.66
N ASN A 67 -12.80 -2.97 -17.97
CA ASN A 67 -11.53 -2.50 -18.55
C ASN A 67 -10.24 -3.18 -18.04
N LYS A 68 -10.35 -4.33 -17.38
CA LYS A 68 -9.23 -5.17 -16.92
C LYS A 68 -9.28 -6.52 -17.62
N ARG A 69 -8.13 -7.19 -17.73
CA ARG A 69 -8.01 -8.55 -18.27
C ARG A 69 -7.94 -9.55 -17.14
N TYR A 70 -8.60 -10.68 -17.31
CA TYR A 70 -8.63 -11.76 -16.35
C TYR A 70 -8.40 -13.10 -17.03
N LEU A 71 -7.74 -14.00 -16.31
CA LEU A 71 -7.54 -15.40 -16.72
C LEU A 71 -8.25 -16.31 -15.71
N PRO A 72 -8.97 -17.36 -16.15
CA PRO A 72 -9.58 -18.32 -15.25
C PRO A 72 -8.52 -19.16 -14.51
N ILE A 73 -8.80 -19.46 -13.24
CA ILE A 73 -7.98 -20.31 -12.37
C ILE A 73 -8.88 -21.36 -11.72
N SER A 74 -8.38 -22.59 -11.67
CA SER A 74 -8.90 -23.66 -10.82
C SER A 74 -7.86 -24.01 -9.75
N GLY A 75 -8.11 -23.63 -8.50
CA GLY A 75 -7.14 -23.79 -7.41
C GLY A 75 -5.88 -22.96 -7.64
N THR A 76 -4.78 -23.61 -8.03
CA THR A 76 -3.49 -22.98 -8.34
C THR A 76 -3.16 -22.93 -9.82
N GLU A 77 -3.95 -23.59 -10.66
CA GLU A 77 -3.65 -23.76 -12.09
C GLU A 77 -4.46 -22.81 -12.96
N PHE A 78 -3.80 -22.25 -13.97
CA PHE A 78 -4.45 -21.43 -14.98
C PHE A 78 -5.19 -22.31 -15.99
N ILE A 79 -6.42 -21.93 -16.32
CA ILE A 79 -7.27 -22.63 -17.27
C ILE A 79 -7.36 -21.80 -18.55
N PHE A 80 -6.98 -22.40 -19.68
CA PHE A 80 -7.00 -21.77 -20.99
C PHE A 80 -8.20 -22.25 -21.78
N LEU A 81 -9.23 -21.41 -21.84
CA LEU A 81 -10.44 -21.66 -22.63
C LEU A 81 -10.19 -21.35 -24.10
N GLN A 82 -10.93 -22.00 -25.00
CA GLN A 82 -10.79 -21.74 -26.44
C GLN A 82 -11.16 -20.28 -26.77
N PRO A 83 -10.48 -19.65 -27.76
CA PRO A 83 -10.87 -18.34 -28.25
C PRO A 83 -12.34 -18.34 -28.70
N HIS A 84 -13.02 -17.21 -28.52
CA HIS A 84 -14.44 -17.03 -28.85
C HIS A 84 -15.44 -17.83 -28.00
N THR A 85 -15.01 -18.66 -27.05
CA THR A 85 -15.94 -19.30 -26.11
C THR A 85 -16.73 -18.25 -25.35
N LYS A 86 -18.06 -18.40 -25.36
CA LYS A 86 -18.97 -17.57 -24.57
C LYS A 86 -18.96 -18.05 -23.12
N VAL A 87 -18.88 -17.10 -22.20
CA VAL A 87 -18.73 -17.36 -20.78
C VAL A 87 -19.52 -16.35 -19.98
N LEU A 88 -20.00 -16.75 -18.82
CA LEU A 88 -20.69 -15.85 -17.90
C LEU A 88 -19.71 -15.40 -16.81
N VAL A 89 -19.40 -14.10 -16.79
CA VAL A 89 -18.59 -13.50 -15.73
C VAL A 89 -19.52 -13.08 -14.59
N ILE A 90 -19.29 -13.65 -13.40
CA ILE A 90 -20.08 -13.41 -12.20
C ILE A 90 -19.24 -12.58 -11.22
N LYS A 91 -19.75 -11.41 -10.85
CA LYS A 91 -19.20 -10.56 -9.79
C LYS A 91 -20.07 -10.67 -8.55
N SER A 92 -19.49 -11.15 -7.46
CA SER A 92 -20.19 -11.20 -6.17
C SER A 92 -20.32 -9.83 -5.52
N PHE A 93 -21.18 -9.70 -4.52
CA PHE A 93 -21.36 -8.46 -3.75
C PHE A 93 -20.05 -7.97 -3.11
N SER A 94 -19.25 -8.91 -2.59
CA SER A 94 -17.92 -8.65 -2.02
C SER A 94 -16.87 -8.29 -3.09
N GLY A 95 -17.23 -8.34 -4.38
CA GLY A 95 -16.36 -7.97 -5.49
C GLY A 95 -15.45 -9.10 -5.97
N LYS A 96 -15.67 -10.34 -5.53
CA LYS A 96 -14.96 -11.50 -6.08
C LYS A 96 -15.49 -11.79 -7.48
N LEU A 97 -14.58 -12.22 -8.36
CA LEU A 97 -14.89 -12.50 -9.75
C LEU A 97 -14.77 -13.99 -10.02
N TYR A 98 -15.81 -14.51 -10.65
CA TYR A 98 -15.94 -15.89 -11.08
C TYR A 98 -16.31 -15.93 -12.55
N LEU A 99 -16.11 -17.10 -13.13
CA LEU A 99 -16.49 -17.41 -14.50
C LEU A 99 -17.23 -18.74 -14.52
N THR A 100 -18.29 -18.82 -15.31
CA THR A 100 -18.93 -20.09 -15.63
C THR A 100 -18.97 -20.31 -17.13
N THR A 101 -18.78 -21.57 -17.53
CA THR A 101 -18.99 -22.06 -18.90
C THR A 101 -20.36 -22.75 -18.99
N ASP A 102 -20.76 -23.14 -20.21
CA ASP A 102 -22.02 -23.86 -20.44
C ASP A 102 -22.07 -25.23 -19.74
N ASP A 103 -20.91 -25.81 -19.42
CA ASP A 103 -20.78 -27.09 -18.69
C ASP A 103 -20.90 -26.92 -17.16
N ASP A 104 -21.45 -25.81 -16.66
CA ASP A 104 -21.62 -25.48 -15.24
C ASP A 104 -20.33 -25.48 -14.39
N HIS A 105 -19.16 -25.43 -15.01
CA HIS A 105 -17.89 -25.34 -14.30
C HIS A 105 -17.65 -23.90 -13.82
N VAL A 106 -17.34 -23.74 -12.53
CA VAL A 106 -17.07 -22.42 -11.93
C VAL A 106 -15.57 -22.24 -11.67
N TYR A 107 -15.00 -21.21 -12.27
CA TYR A 107 -13.59 -20.83 -12.12
C TYR A 107 -13.46 -19.49 -11.40
N GLN A 108 -12.36 -19.29 -10.67
CA GLN A 108 -12.01 -17.99 -10.14
C GLN A 108 -11.29 -17.17 -11.20
N LEU A 109 -11.49 -15.84 -11.22
CA LEU A 109 -10.80 -14.97 -12.17
C LEU A 109 -9.60 -14.27 -11.53
N PHE A 110 -8.42 -14.46 -12.11
CA PHE A 110 -7.19 -13.78 -11.73
C PHE A 110 -6.92 -12.60 -12.65
N ARG A 111 -6.60 -11.44 -12.06
CA ARG A 111 -6.33 -10.22 -12.83
C ARG A 111 -4.95 -10.28 -13.45
N VAL A 112 -4.90 -10.26 -14.78
CA VAL A 112 -3.65 -10.16 -15.53
C VAL A 112 -3.25 -8.68 -15.63
N PRO A 113 -2.03 -8.30 -15.20
CA PRO A 113 -1.53 -6.94 -15.39
C PRO A 113 -1.41 -6.63 -16.89
N LYS A 114 -1.76 -5.41 -17.30
CA LYS A 114 -1.69 -5.00 -18.71
C LYS A 114 -0.25 -4.83 -19.18
N TYR A 115 0.62 -4.43 -18.27
CA TYR A 115 2.04 -4.19 -18.49
C TYR A 115 2.78 -4.77 -17.29
N GLU A 116 3.84 -5.51 -17.57
CA GLU A 116 4.84 -5.85 -16.57
C GLU A 116 5.97 -4.83 -16.73
N PHE A 117 6.31 -4.11 -15.65
CA PHE A 117 7.35 -3.08 -15.71
C PHE A 117 8.74 -3.68 -15.95
N ARG A 118 8.92 -4.96 -15.59
CA ARG A 118 10.15 -5.71 -15.85
C ARG A 118 9.83 -7.13 -16.30
N SER A 119 10.54 -7.62 -17.30
CA SER A 119 10.60 -9.03 -17.66
C SER A 119 11.70 -9.72 -16.86
N THR A 120 11.35 -10.76 -16.12
CA THR A 120 12.34 -11.59 -15.40
C THR A 120 13.30 -12.31 -16.33
N LEU A 121 12.92 -12.52 -17.60
CA LEU A 121 13.72 -13.21 -18.60
C LEU A 121 14.65 -12.29 -19.39
N PHE A 122 14.26 -11.02 -19.56
CA PHE A 122 14.99 -10.08 -20.44
C PHE A 122 15.67 -8.95 -19.68
N ASP A 123 15.09 -8.49 -18.57
CA ASP A 123 15.66 -7.39 -17.81
C ASP A 123 16.66 -7.90 -16.79
N GLU A 124 17.78 -7.20 -16.67
CA GLU A 124 18.77 -7.49 -15.63
C GLU A 124 18.14 -7.40 -14.25
N GLN A 125 18.45 -8.40 -13.41
CA GLN A 125 18.10 -8.38 -12.00
C GLN A 125 18.73 -7.15 -11.36
N VAL A 126 17.91 -6.22 -10.87
CA VAL A 126 18.42 -5.13 -10.06
C VAL A 126 18.91 -5.74 -8.77
N VAL A 127 20.22 -5.87 -8.66
CA VAL A 127 20.85 -5.97 -7.36
C VAL A 127 20.45 -4.69 -6.63
N PRO A 128 19.66 -4.75 -5.56
CA PRO A 128 19.27 -3.55 -4.84
C PRO A 128 20.56 -2.83 -4.45
N GLU A 129 20.72 -1.58 -4.90
CA GLU A 129 21.90 -0.80 -4.57
C GLU A 129 22.09 -0.88 -3.06
N THR A 130 23.24 -1.41 -2.63
CA THR A 130 23.58 -1.41 -1.21
C THR A 130 23.55 0.03 -0.78
N ARG A 131 22.56 0.38 0.06
CA ARG A 131 22.48 1.72 0.63
C ARG A 131 23.82 1.96 1.31
N ARG A 132 24.65 2.83 0.72
CA ARG A 132 25.91 3.20 1.35
C ARG A 132 25.53 3.74 2.73
N GLY A 133 26.06 3.10 3.78
CA GLY A 133 25.81 3.53 5.15
C GLY A 133 26.07 5.04 5.25
N SER A 134 25.27 5.73 6.06
CA SER A 134 25.45 7.17 6.26
C SER A 134 26.92 7.45 6.63
N SER A 135 27.55 8.38 5.90
CA SER A 135 28.96 8.69 6.11
C SER A 135 29.17 9.24 7.52
N VAL A 136 29.92 8.52 8.34
CA VAL A 136 30.26 8.94 9.70
C VAL A 136 31.30 10.07 9.59
N PRO A 137 31.00 11.30 10.06
CA PRO A 137 31.87 12.45 9.83
C PRO A 137 33.24 12.24 10.51
N ALA A 138 34.31 12.81 9.94
CA ALA A 138 35.66 12.70 10.50
C ALA A 138 35.74 13.23 11.94
N ILE A 139 36.73 12.78 12.72
CA ILE A 139 36.90 13.18 14.13
C ILE A 139 37.13 14.69 14.31
N THR A 140 37.71 15.34 13.29
CA THR A 140 37.98 16.78 13.25
C THR A 140 36.75 17.62 12.87
N HIS A 141 35.60 17.00 12.60
CA HIS A 141 34.39 17.70 12.18
C HIS A 141 33.82 18.59 13.30
N PRO A 142 33.49 19.87 13.04
CA PRO A 142 33.04 20.82 14.08
C PRO A 142 31.86 20.32 14.90
N TRP A 143 30.93 19.60 14.28
CA TRP A 143 29.72 19.08 14.94
C TRP A 143 30.04 18.06 16.04
N ARG A 144 31.04 17.17 15.86
CA ARG A 144 31.42 16.22 16.92
C ARG A 144 31.88 16.93 18.18
N ARG A 145 32.65 18.01 18.00
CA ARG A 145 33.13 18.85 19.09
C ARG A 145 31.99 19.58 19.79
N MET A 146 31.06 20.17 19.04
CA MET A 146 29.91 20.88 19.59
C MET A 146 28.99 19.93 20.36
N ASN A 147 28.61 18.79 19.75
CA ASN A 147 27.78 17.78 20.42
C ASN A 147 28.38 17.30 21.74
N TYR A 148 29.69 17.03 21.76
CA TYR A 148 30.33 16.54 22.97
C TYR A 148 30.42 17.63 24.05
N ARG A 149 30.70 18.88 23.68
CA ARG A 149 30.64 20.01 24.61
C ARG A 149 29.24 20.13 25.21
N ASP A 150 28.21 20.13 24.36
CA ASP A 150 26.82 20.34 24.79
C ASP A 150 26.35 19.18 25.68
N TYR A 151 26.73 17.94 25.35
CA TYR A 151 26.52 16.77 26.21
C TYR A 151 27.14 16.92 27.60
N LEU A 152 28.38 17.42 27.70
CA LEU A 152 29.04 17.65 28.99
C LEU A 152 28.35 18.75 29.80
N VAL A 153 27.86 19.80 29.14
CA VAL A 153 27.09 20.87 29.80
C VAL A 153 25.76 20.32 30.35
N THR A 154 25.06 19.46 29.58
CA THR A 154 23.84 18.78 30.06
C THR A 154 24.11 17.89 31.28
N LEU A 155 25.31 17.33 31.40
CA LEU A 155 25.75 16.57 32.58
C LEU A 155 26.17 17.44 33.78
N GLY A 156 26.07 18.77 33.68
CA GLY A 156 26.40 19.71 34.76
C GLY A 156 27.87 20.14 34.81
N VAL A 157 28.67 19.87 33.78
CA VAL A 157 30.05 20.37 33.69
C VAL A 157 30.01 21.86 33.34
N SER A 158 30.85 22.66 34.01
CA SER A 158 30.97 24.10 33.71
C SER A 158 31.40 24.34 32.27
N GLU A 159 30.90 25.40 31.65
CA GLU A 159 31.06 25.62 30.21
C GLU A 159 32.54 25.76 29.78
N ARG A 160 33.40 26.32 30.64
CA ARG A 160 34.85 26.36 30.42
C ARG A 160 35.46 24.97 30.41
N ALA A 161 35.18 24.16 31.43
CA ALA A 161 35.71 22.80 31.53
C ALA A 161 35.21 21.89 30.39
N ALA A 162 33.93 22.02 30.01
CA ALA A 162 33.34 21.31 28.88
C ALA A 162 34.01 21.68 27.54
N ARG A 163 34.32 22.97 27.34
CA ARG A 163 35.01 23.46 26.14
C ARG A 163 36.43 22.91 26.04
N ASP A 164 37.17 22.90 27.15
CA ASP A 164 38.55 22.41 27.17
C ASP A 164 38.61 20.90 26.96
N ALA A 165 37.71 20.14 27.61
CA ALA A 165 37.56 18.71 27.39
C ALA A 165 37.19 18.39 25.93
N ALA A 166 36.29 19.17 25.32
CA ALA A 166 35.91 18.99 23.92
C ALA A 166 37.04 19.32 22.94
N ASN A 167 37.83 20.37 23.20
CA ASN A 167 39.00 20.69 22.38
C ASN A 167 40.12 19.65 22.51
N LYS A 168 40.28 19.06 23.70
CA LYS A 168 41.26 17.98 23.95
C LYS A 168 40.88 16.69 23.22
N ARG A 169 39.59 16.35 23.22
CA ARG A 169 39.07 15.12 22.57
C ARG A 169 38.93 15.24 21.05
N TYR A 170 38.52 16.42 20.57
CA TYR A 170 38.29 16.70 19.15
C TYR A 170 39.13 17.93 18.71
N PRO A 171 40.43 17.73 18.44
CA PRO A 171 41.31 18.81 18.04
C PRO A 171 40.90 19.38 16.68
N LYS A 172 41.11 20.69 16.49
CA LYS A 172 40.93 21.33 15.18
C LYS A 172 41.95 20.76 14.20
N SER A 173 41.53 20.56 12.96
CA SER A 173 42.47 20.27 11.88
C SER A 173 43.52 21.39 11.80
N LYS A 174 44.80 21.04 11.89
CA LYS A 174 45.88 22.01 11.65
C LYS A 174 45.86 22.33 10.15
N LYS A 175 45.57 23.58 9.78
CA LYS A 175 45.85 24.04 8.42
C LYS A 175 47.36 23.92 8.23
N ILE A 176 47.81 23.06 7.32
CA ILE A 176 49.20 23.07 6.87
C ILE A 176 49.32 24.36 6.04
N THR A 177 49.91 25.40 6.61
CA THR A 177 50.37 26.56 5.84
C THR A 177 51.61 26.12 5.08
N ALA A 178 51.46 25.87 3.77
CA ALA A 178 52.58 25.67 2.86
C ALA A 178 53.32 27.00 2.68
N GLN A 179 54.25 27.29 3.59
CA GLN A 179 55.27 28.32 3.46
C GLN A 179 56.56 27.75 4.02
N LEU A 180 57.27 26.92 3.24
CA LEU A 180 58.72 26.71 3.28
C LEU A 180 59.11 25.61 2.30
N LEU A 181 59.19 25.92 1.00
CA LEU A 181 60.02 25.21 0.01
C LEU A 181 60.26 26.16 -1.18
N ALA A 182 60.74 27.37 -0.86
CA ALA A 182 61.30 28.31 -1.82
C ALA A 182 62.47 29.03 -1.14
N ARG A 183 63.60 28.34 -1.04
CA ARG A 183 64.93 28.91 -0.92
C ARG A 183 65.96 27.87 -1.32
#